data_AF-A0A2V0NMX5-F1
#
_entry.id   AF-A0A2V0NMX5-F1
#
_cell.length_a   1.000
_cell.length_b   1.000
_cell.length_c   1.000
_cell.angle_alpha   90.00
_cell.angle_beta   90.00
_cell.angle_gamma   90.00
#
_symmetry.space_group_name_H-M   'P 1'
#
loop_
_entity.id
_entity.type
_entity.pdbx_description
1 polymer ?
#
loop_
_entity_poly.entity_id
_entity_poly.type
_entity_poly.pdbx_seq_one_letter_code
_entity_poly.pdbx_strand_id
1 'polypeptide(L)'
;MQSSLQTRPARAAAGAPAPRASRVRSVACRAQQQPRAPLAALATAAAAAALAAAPAAHAAAQQVAQLSEIDSAATLAIGGGAAVAGLGALLVATDPQKRRASQMEATGGDELEAVKTYFNTSGFERWNKIYGETDEVNKVQLDIRQGHAQTVDKVLKWFDEEGSLEGVAVADCGCGTGSLAIPLALRGAAVYGTDISSSMASEAGRRYEAARAQGGKGSATFEAKDLESVQGRYDTVTCIDVMIHYPQDKADAMITHLASLSDRRLVVSFAPYTPYYAVLKRIGELFPGPSKATRAYLHAEAEVEAALQRAGFRVVKREMTATSFYFSRLLEAVRV
;
A
#
# COMPACT_ATOMS: atom_id res chain seq x y z
N MET A 1 19.58 -77.57 -48.92
CA MET A 1 19.77 -76.11 -48.86
C MET A 1 19.99 -75.71 -47.40
N GLN A 2 21.25 -75.67 -46.99
CA GLN A 2 21.73 -75.18 -45.69
C GLN A 2 22.06 -73.69 -45.81
N SER A 3 21.79 -72.89 -44.76
CA SER A 3 22.58 -71.70 -44.37
C SER A 3 21.85 -71.03 -43.19
N SER A 4 22.24 -71.29 -41.94
CA SER A 4 23.31 -70.63 -41.17
C SER A 4 22.87 -69.31 -40.51
N LEU A 5 22.73 -69.38 -39.18
CA LEU A 5 22.60 -68.27 -38.25
C LEU A 5 23.90 -67.46 -38.26
N GLN A 6 23.83 -66.17 -38.59
CA GLN A 6 24.90 -65.21 -38.33
C GLN A 6 24.45 -64.23 -37.25
N THR A 7 25.01 -64.42 -36.06
CA THR A 7 25.09 -63.44 -34.98
C THR A 7 25.94 -62.25 -35.42
N ARG A 8 25.38 -61.04 -35.40
CA ARG A 8 26.14 -59.78 -35.55
C ARG A 8 26.66 -59.29 -34.19
N PRO A 9 27.91 -58.78 -34.11
CA PRO A 9 28.49 -58.31 -32.86
C PRO A 9 27.97 -56.91 -32.47
N ALA A 10 27.97 -56.66 -31.16
CA ALA A 10 27.61 -55.40 -30.54
C ALA A 10 28.53 -54.26 -31.04
N ARG A 11 27.92 -53.19 -31.54
CA ARG A 11 28.61 -51.93 -31.88
C ARG A 11 28.63 -51.07 -30.62
N ALA A 12 29.81 -50.87 -30.06
CA ALA A 12 30.04 -49.94 -28.96
C ALA A 12 29.61 -48.53 -29.40
N ALA A 13 28.62 -47.96 -28.72
CA ALA A 13 28.25 -46.58 -28.87
C ALA A 13 29.32 -45.72 -28.17
N ALA A 14 29.93 -44.83 -28.95
CA ALA A 14 30.90 -43.85 -28.51
C ALA A 14 30.32 -42.98 -27.38
N GLY A 15 31.13 -42.78 -26.34
CA GLY A 15 30.79 -41.96 -25.18
C GLY A 15 30.39 -40.53 -25.57
N ALA A 16 29.27 -40.09 -25.03
CA ALA A 16 28.87 -38.69 -25.08
C ALA A 16 29.90 -37.83 -24.31
N PRO A 17 30.24 -36.63 -24.80
CA PRO A 17 31.18 -35.76 -24.11
C PRO A 17 30.55 -35.23 -22.81
N ALA A 18 31.32 -35.27 -21.73
CA ALA A 18 30.94 -34.69 -20.43
C ALA A 18 30.60 -33.20 -20.58
N PRO A 19 29.57 -32.68 -19.88
CA PRO A 19 29.24 -31.28 -19.93
C PRO A 19 30.38 -30.46 -19.32
N ARG A 20 30.85 -29.46 -20.08
CA ARG A 20 31.83 -28.47 -19.60
C ARG A 20 31.23 -27.72 -18.43
N ALA A 21 31.87 -27.82 -17.27
CA ALA A 21 31.58 -26.98 -16.11
C ALA A 21 31.78 -25.50 -16.49
N SER A 22 30.68 -24.75 -16.60
CA SER A 22 30.74 -23.29 -16.66
C SER A 22 31.14 -22.78 -15.28
N ARG A 23 32.31 -22.13 -15.22
CA ARG A 23 32.72 -21.39 -14.01
C ARG A 23 31.74 -20.24 -13.81
N VAL A 24 30.81 -20.41 -12.88
CA VAL A 24 30.05 -19.29 -12.31
C VAL A 24 31.05 -18.40 -11.58
N ARG A 25 31.29 -17.19 -12.10
CA ARG A 25 32.00 -16.15 -11.35
C ARG A 25 31.08 -15.73 -10.20
N SER A 26 31.43 -16.11 -8.99
CA SER A 26 30.84 -15.58 -7.77
C SER A 26 31.10 -14.07 -7.71
N VAL A 27 30.07 -13.25 -7.87
CA VAL A 27 30.13 -11.82 -7.52
C VAL A 27 29.98 -11.75 -6.01
N ALA A 28 31.10 -11.56 -5.31
CA ALA A 28 31.08 -11.26 -3.88
C ALA A 28 30.45 -9.87 -3.68
N CYS A 29 29.24 -9.84 -3.11
CA CYS A 29 28.63 -8.61 -2.65
C CYS A 29 29.43 -8.13 -1.41
N ARG A 30 30.25 -7.07 -1.59
CA ARG A 30 30.85 -6.37 -0.46
C ARG A 30 29.75 -5.59 0.25
N ALA A 31 29.36 -6.05 1.43
CA ALA A 31 28.56 -5.26 2.36
C ALA A 31 29.34 -3.98 2.70
N GLN A 32 28.90 -2.83 2.17
CA GLN A 32 29.35 -1.53 2.65
C GLN A 32 28.71 -1.29 4.02
N GLN A 33 29.52 -1.38 5.08
CA GLN A 33 29.14 -0.87 6.39
C GLN A 33 29.02 0.66 6.31
N GLN A 34 27.80 1.19 6.45
CA GLN A 34 27.59 2.61 6.71
C GLN A 34 27.90 2.94 8.17
N PRO A 35 28.56 4.07 8.46
CA PRO A 35 28.79 4.50 9.84
C PRO A 35 27.47 4.94 10.48
N ARG A 36 27.13 4.37 11.64
CA ARG A 36 26.01 4.82 12.47
C ARG A 36 26.36 6.19 13.08
N ALA A 37 25.65 7.24 12.70
CA ALA A 37 25.67 8.49 13.44
C ALA A 37 24.95 8.30 14.79
N PRO A 38 25.48 8.83 15.92
CA PRO A 38 24.87 8.65 17.22
C PRO A 38 23.56 9.44 17.33
N LEU A 39 22.50 8.78 17.81
CA LEU A 39 21.14 9.31 18.02
C LEU A 39 21.08 10.64 18.79
N ALA A 40 22.12 10.98 19.57
CA ALA A 40 22.20 12.22 20.33
C ALA A 40 22.28 13.48 19.44
N ALA A 41 22.88 13.40 18.24
CA ALA A 41 23.10 14.57 17.39
C ALA A 41 21.83 15.04 16.64
N LEU A 42 20.87 14.14 16.41
CA LEU A 42 19.58 14.46 15.77
C LEU A 42 18.59 15.09 16.76
N ALA A 43 18.65 14.72 18.05
CA ALA A 43 17.79 15.28 19.09
C ALA A 43 18.12 16.77 19.38
N THR A 44 19.39 17.15 19.31
CA THR A 44 19.83 18.54 19.55
C THR A 44 19.47 19.50 18.40
N ALA A 45 19.44 19.03 17.15
CA ALA A 45 19.04 19.85 16.01
C ALA A 45 17.53 20.13 15.98
N ALA A 46 16.70 19.16 16.39
CA ALA A 46 15.26 19.33 16.50
C ALA A 46 14.85 20.29 17.64
N ALA A 47 15.57 20.23 18.78
CA ALA A 47 15.33 21.14 19.91
C ALA A 47 15.73 22.60 19.59
N ALA A 48 16.80 22.82 18.82
CA ALA A 48 17.21 24.15 18.39
C ALA A 48 16.24 24.79 17.39
N ALA A 49 15.64 24.00 16.49
CA ALA A 49 14.61 24.47 15.57
C ALA A 49 13.29 24.81 16.28
N ALA A 50 12.93 24.08 17.34
CA ALA A 50 11.74 24.35 18.15
C ALA A 50 11.88 25.65 18.98
N LEU A 51 13.09 25.98 19.45
CA LEU A 51 13.32 27.22 20.22
C LEU A 51 13.38 28.48 19.34
N ALA A 52 13.72 28.35 18.06
CA ALA A 52 13.77 29.47 17.12
C ALA A 52 12.37 29.88 16.57
N ALA A 53 11.37 29.01 16.66
CA ALA A 53 10.01 29.26 16.15
C ALA A 53 9.04 29.84 17.20
N ALA A 54 9.39 29.79 18.49
CA ALA A 54 8.57 30.30 19.58
C ALA A 54 8.28 31.83 19.55
N PRO A 55 9.23 32.72 19.19
CA PRO A 55 8.96 34.16 19.20
C PRO A 55 8.04 34.61 18.06
N ALA A 56 8.07 33.93 16.90
CA ALA A 56 7.20 34.24 15.76
C ALA A 56 5.73 33.84 16.01
N ALA A 57 5.51 32.72 16.70
CA ALA A 57 4.17 32.28 17.09
C ALA A 57 3.56 33.18 18.19
N HIS A 58 4.38 33.70 19.10
CA HIS A 58 3.94 34.61 20.15
C HIS A 58 3.58 36.02 19.61
N ALA A 59 4.37 36.54 18.66
CA ALA A 59 4.08 37.82 18.00
C ALA A 59 2.79 37.78 17.17
N ALA A 60 2.51 36.66 16.48
CA ALA A 60 1.26 36.46 15.74
C ALA A 60 0.04 36.38 16.67
N ALA A 61 0.17 35.77 17.85
CA ALA A 61 -0.91 35.69 18.84
C ALA A 61 -1.23 37.06 19.47
N GLN A 62 -0.21 37.90 19.71
CA GLN A 62 -0.41 39.26 20.26
C GLN A 62 -1.08 40.21 19.25
N GLN A 63 -0.85 40.04 17.95
CA GLN A 63 -1.53 40.82 16.91
C GLN A 63 -3.02 40.46 16.79
N VAL A 64 -3.41 39.21 17.06
CA VAL A 64 -4.82 38.77 17.06
C VAL A 64 -5.58 39.31 18.27
N ALA A 65 -4.94 39.41 19.43
CA ALA A 65 -5.56 39.93 20.66
C ALA A 65 -5.81 41.45 20.64
N GLN A 66 -5.08 42.23 19.83
CA GLN A 66 -5.32 43.67 19.67
C GLN A 66 -6.47 44.02 18.70
N LEU A 67 -6.99 43.04 17.94
CA LEU A 67 -8.06 43.26 16.97
C LEU A 67 -9.47 43.05 17.55
N SER A 68 -9.59 42.59 18.80
CA SER A 68 -10.89 42.36 19.47
C SER A 68 -11.44 43.56 20.23
N GLU A 69 -10.75 44.70 20.23
CA GLU A 69 -11.09 45.92 20.99
C GLU A 69 -11.35 47.12 20.04
N ILE A 70 -12.06 46.91 18.92
CA ILE A 70 -12.46 48.01 18.04
C ILE A 70 -13.98 48.03 17.90
N ASP A 71 -14.54 49.09 18.48
CA ASP A 71 -15.97 49.37 18.54
C ASP A 71 -16.55 49.75 17.16
N SER A 72 -17.82 49.40 16.98
CA SER A 72 -18.52 49.37 15.69
C SER A 72 -18.92 50.77 15.21
N ALA A 73 -17.98 51.61 14.77
CA ALA A 73 -18.33 52.88 14.10
C ALA A 73 -17.29 53.49 13.15
N ALA A 74 -16.06 52.96 13.05
CA ALA A 74 -15.00 53.56 12.22
C ALA A 74 -14.56 52.65 11.08
N THR A 75 -15.48 52.35 10.16
CA THR A 75 -15.17 51.63 8.91
C THR A 75 -14.97 52.65 7.78
N LEU A 76 -13.75 53.16 7.60
CA LEU A 76 -13.17 53.44 6.28
C LEU A 76 -11.73 53.98 6.44
N ALA A 77 -10.83 53.42 5.64
CA ALA A 77 -9.45 53.86 5.43
C ALA A 77 -8.46 53.57 6.57
N ILE A 78 -7.86 52.37 6.56
CA ILE A 78 -6.42 52.17 6.30
C ILE A 78 -6.20 50.65 6.14
N GLY A 79 -5.76 50.27 4.93
CA GLY A 79 -5.05 49.05 4.51
C GLY A 79 -4.95 47.82 5.44
N GLY A 80 -6.05 47.23 5.90
CA GLY A 80 -6.01 45.97 6.66
C GLY A 80 -7.14 44.96 6.37
N GLY A 81 -8.21 45.35 5.69
CA GLY A 81 -9.39 44.49 5.49
C GLY A 81 -9.21 43.37 4.46
N ALA A 82 -8.26 43.51 3.54
CA ALA A 82 -8.04 42.52 2.47
C ALA A 82 -7.25 41.28 2.93
N ALA A 83 -6.42 41.39 3.97
CA ALA A 83 -5.59 40.27 4.43
C ALA A 83 -6.39 39.25 5.26
N VAL A 84 -7.31 39.71 6.12
CA VAL A 84 -8.13 38.80 6.96
C VAL A 84 -9.30 38.20 6.18
N ALA A 85 -9.96 38.98 5.33
CA ALA A 85 -10.98 38.44 4.42
C ALA A 85 -10.36 37.54 3.35
N GLY A 86 -9.15 37.85 2.87
CA GLY A 86 -8.39 37.03 1.93
C GLY A 86 -7.91 35.71 2.53
N LEU A 87 -7.43 35.70 3.78
CA LEU A 87 -7.03 34.47 4.47
C LEU A 87 -8.25 33.61 4.84
N GLY A 88 -9.36 34.23 5.26
CA GLY A 88 -10.64 33.56 5.51
C GLY A 88 -11.23 32.97 4.24
N ALA A 89 -11.23 33.70 3.14
CA ALA A 89 -11.67 33.21 1.83
C ALA A 89 -10.72 32.13 1.28
N LEU A 90 -9.41 32.23 1.51
CA LEU A 90 -8.43 31.21 1.12
C LEU A 90 -8.57 29.94 1.99
N LEU A 91 -8.82 30.05 3.29
CA LEU A 91 -9.14 28.93 4.19
C LEU A 91 -10.47 28.25 3.81
N VAL A 92 -11.48 29.04 3.41
CA VAL A 92 -12.78 28.53 2.94
C VAL A 92 -12.68 27.92 1.53
N ALA A 93 -11.88 28.49 0.63
CA ALA A 93 -11.63 27.95 -0.71
C ALA A 93 -10.72 26.72 -0.69
N THR A 94 -9.86 26.59 0.34
CA THR A 94 -9.04 25.40 0.60
C THR A 94 -9.73 24.41 1.53
N ASP A 95 -10.95 24.70 2.00
CA ASP A 95 -11.63 23.92 3.03
C ASP A 95 -11.72 22.43 2.65
N PRO A 96 -10.96 21.57 3.35
CA PRO A 96 -10.99 20.14 3.09
C PRO A 96 -12.38 19.54 3.36
N GLN A 97 -13.21 20.13 4.24
CA GLN A 97 -14.58 19.67 4.48
C GLN A 97 -15.52 19.97 3.30
N LYS A 98 -15.45 21.15 2.70
CA LYS A 98 -16.25 21.50 1.53
C LYS A 98 -15.90 20.66 0.29
N ARG A 99 -14.62 20.38 0.07
CA ARG A 99 -14.16 19.43 -0.97
C ARG A 99 -14.57 17.99 -0.68
N ARG A 100 -14.59 17.60 0.60
CA ARG A 100 -15.16 16.32 1.03
C ARG A 100 -16.63 16.27 0.65
N ALA A 101 -17.43 17.26 1.04
CA ALA A 101 -18.85 17.32 0.69
C ALA A 101 -19.09 17.21 -0.83
N SER A 102 -18.35 17.95 -1.66
CA SER A 102 -18.52 17.91 -3.12
C SER A 102 -18.16 16.56 -3.76
N GLN A 103 -17.16 15.84 -3.24
CA GLN A 103 -16.84 14.48 -3.71
C GLN A 103 -17.89 13.45 -3.28
N MET A 104 -18.54 13.65 -2.12
CA MET A 104 -19.64 12.81 -1.63
C MET A 104 -20.89 13.02 -2.48
N GLU A 105 -21.20 14.26 -2.80
CA GLU A 105 -22.35 14.64 -3.61
C GLU A 105 -22.23 14.09 -5.04
N ALA A 106 -21.01 14.04 -5.60
CA ALA A 106 -20.76 13.50 -6.93
C ALA A 106 -21.04 11.98 -7.07
N THR A 107 -21.01 11.21 -5.98
CA THR A 107 -21.32 9.77 -5.98
C THR A 107 -22.58 9.41 -5.21
N GLY A 108 -23.39 10.42 -4.84
CA GLY A 108 -24.59 10.21 -4.03
C GLY A 108 -24.31 9.63 -2.63
N GLY A 109 -23.07 9.74 -2.14
CA GLY A 109 -22.62 9.18 -0.87
C GLY A 109 -22.18 7.71 -0.94
N ASP A 110 -22.07 7.12 -2.13
CA ASP A 110 -21.53 5.76 -2.29
C ASP A 110 -19.99 5.80 -2.34
N GLU A 111 -19.33 5.41 -1.23
CA GLU A 111 -17.88 5.31 -1.17
C GLU A 111 -17.30 4.26 -2.14
N LEU A 112 -18.02 3.17 -2.39
CA LEU A 112 -17.55 2.06 -3.21
C LEU A 112 -17.44 2.47 -4.68
N GLU A 113 -18.49 3.09 -5.21
CA GLU A 113 -18.51 3.60 -6.59
C GLU A 113 -17.53 4.78 -6.77
N ALA A 114 -17.28 5.57 -5.73
CA ALA A 114 -16.24 6.61 -5.75
C ALA A 114 -14.83 6.02 -5.92
N VAL A 115 -14.51 4.98 -5.15
CA VAL A 115 -13.21 4.29 -5.22
C VAL A 115 -13.04 3.61 -6.58
N LYS A 116 -14.06 2.89 -7.05
CA LYS A 116 -14.07 2.23 -8.35
C LYS A 116 -13.86 3.21 -9.50
N THR A 117 -14.60 4.33 -9.52
CA THR A 117 -14.48 5.35 -10.57
C THR A 117 -13.09 5.97 -10.59
N TYR A 118 -12.53 6.26 -9.41
CA TYR A 118 -11.16 6.78 -9.31
C TYR A 118 -10.14 5.81 -9.90
N PHE A 119 -10.16 4.54 -9.48
CA PHE A 119 -9.18 3.55 -9.92
C PHE A 119 -9.39 3.05 -11.35
N ASN A 120 -10.55 3.26 -11.98
CA ASN A 120 -10.75 3.02 -13.42
C ASN A 120 -10.39 4.22 -14.31
N THR A 121 -10.02 5.37 -13.75
CA THR A 121 -9.69 6.59 -14.51
C THR A 121 -8.33 7.14 -14.11
N SER A 122 -8.28 8.34 -13.53
CA SER A 122 -7.05 9.04 -13.14
C SER A 122 -6.22 8.30 -12.07
N GLY A 123 -6.88 7.50 -11.23
CA GLY A 123 -6.22 6.65 -10.24
C GLY A 123 -5.39 5.56 -10.91
N PHE A 124 -5.92 4.90 -11.95
CA PHE A 124 -5.19 3.84 -12.67
C PHE A 124 -3.83 4.33 -13.15
N GLU A 125 -3.81 5.40 -13.94
CA GLU A 125 -2.58 5.91 -14.56
C GLU A 125 -1.53 6.26 -13.51
N ARG A 126 -1.97 6.91 -12.43
CA ARG A 126 -1.08 7.31 -11.33
C ARG A 126 -0.50 6.09 -10.60
N TRP A 127 -1.35 5.17 -10.17
CA TRP A 127 -0.94 4.05 -9.33
C TRP A 127 -0.22 2.97 -10.13
N ASN A 128 -0.58 2.76 -11.40
CA ASN A 128 0.17 1.90 -12.31
C ASN A 128 1.62 2.39 -12.50
N LYS A 129 1.83 3.71 -12.57
CA LYS A 129 3.19 4.31 -12.57
C LYS A 129 3.89 4.10 -11.23
N ILE A 130 3.23 4.36 -10.11
CA ILE A 130 3.82 4.20 -8.76
C ILE A 130 4.22 2.74 -8.52
N TYR A 131 3.38 1.77 -8.87
CA TYR A 131 3.66 0.32 -8.71
C TYR A 131 4.41 -0.30 -9.89
N GLY A 132 4.73 0.49 -10.91
CA GLY A 132 5.54 0.08 -12.06
C GLY A 132 7.02 0.42 -11.88
N GLU A 133 7.80 0.16 -12.94
CA GLU A 133 9.25 0.34 -12.96
C GLU A 133 9.70 1.68 -13.56
N THR A 134 8.78 2.51 -14.04
CA THR A 134 9.12 3.79 -14.69
C THR A 134 9.79 4.76 -13.72
N ASP A 135 10.79 5.50 -14.21
CA ASP A 135 11.44 6.59 -13.48
C ASP A 135 10.63 7.90 -13.50
N GLU A 136 9.51 7.94 -14.23
CA GLU A 136 8.61 9.09 -14.33
C GLU A 136 7.71 9.26 -13.08
N VAL A 137 8.34 9.31 -11.91
CA VAL A 137 7.67 9.57 -10.63
C VAL A 137 8.37 10.69 -9.87
N ASN A 138 7.60 11.51 -9.16
CA ASN A 138 8.18 12.54 -8.29
C ASN A 138 8.71 11.91 -6.98
N LYS A 139 9.46 12.69 -6.18
CA LYS A 139 10.08 12.22 -4.93
C LYS A 139 9.07 11.61 -3.94
N VAL A 140 7.86 12.18 -3.86
CA VAL A 140 6.80 11.68 -2.96
C VAL A 140 6.26 10.34 -3.47
N GLN A 141 6.00 10.24 -4.77
CA GLN A 141 5.55 9.00 -5.42
C GLN A 141 6.62 7.89 -5.32
N LEU A 142 7.89 8.25 -5.42
CA LEU A 142 9.00 7.32 -5.23
C LEU A 142 9.09 6.82 -3.79
N ASP A 143 8.94 7.70 -2.79
CA ASP A 143 8.88 7.31 -1.37
C ASP A 143 7.68 6.37 -1.10
N ILE A 144 6.52 6.64 -1.71
CA ILE A 144 5.34 5.76 -1.65
C ILE A 144 5.62 4.40 -2.31
N ARG A 145 6.23 4.38 -3.51
CA ARG A 145 6.63 3.13 -4.19
C ARG A 145 7.52 2.29 -3.29
N GLN A 146 8.54 2.91 -2.70
CA GLN A 146 9.50 2.22 -1.82
C GLN A 146 8.84 1.71 -0.55
N GLY A 147 7.98 2.51 0.08
CA GLY A 147 7.21 2.08 1.24
C GLY A 147 6.29 0.89 0.93
N HIS A 148 5.52 0.97 -0.15
CA HIS A 148 4.66 -0.14 -0.58
C HIS A 148 5.46 -1.42 -0.88
N ALA A 149 6.59 -1.31 -1.60
CA ALA A 149 7.47 -2.45 -1.86
C ALA A 149 7.98 -3.09 -0.56
N GLN A 150 8.38 -2.28 0.44
CA GLN A 150 8.78 -2.79 1.75
C GLN A 150 7.65 -3.53 2.49
N THR A 151 6.40 -3.07 2.37
CA THR A 151 5.23 -3.76 2.94
C THR A 151 5.01 -5.09 2.25
N VAL A 152 5.05 -5.13 0.91
CA VAL A 152 4.93 -6.38 0.13
C VAL A 152 6.04 -7.36 0.51
N ASP A 153 7.29 -6.91 0.61
CA ASP A 153 8.44 -7.76 0.98
C ASP A 153 8.27 -8.37 2.38
N LYS A 154 7.70 -7.62 3.34
CA LYS A 154 7.40 -8.14 4.68
C LYS A 154 6.35 -9.24 4.65
N VAL A 155 5.29 -9.07 3.86
CA VAL A 155 4.26 -10.11 3.68
C VAL A 155 4.88 -11.33 3.02
N LEU A 156 5.63 -11.17 1.93
CA LEU A 156 6.31 -12.27 1.24
C LEU A 156 7.25 -13.03 2.18
N LYS A 157 7.99 -12.32 3.03
CA LYS A 157 8.83 -12.94 4.07
C LYS A 157 8.01 -13.81 5.03
N TRP A 158 6.84 -13.36 5.47
CA TRP A 158 5.97 -14.19 6.33
C TRP A 158 5.49 -15.46 5.65
N PHE A 159 5.23 -15.44 4.34
CA PHE A 159 4.93 -16.64 3.56
C PHE A 159 6.16 -17.55 3.43
N ASP A 160 7.33 -16.98 3.13
CA ASP A 160 8.58 -17.74 2.98
C ASP A 160 8.99 -18.45 4.29
N GLU A 161 8.65 -17.88 5.46
CA GLU A 161 8.87 -18.48 6.79
C GLU A 161 8.01 -19.74 7.06
N GLU A 162 6.86 -19.90 6.38
CA GLU A 162 5.97 -21.07 6.52
C GLU A 162 6.39 -22.27 5.64
N GLY A 163 7.30 -22.06 4.69
CA GLY A 163 7.82 -23.10 3.82
C GLY A 163 7.22 -23.06 2.40
N SER A 164 7.01 -24.24 1.82
CA SER A 164 6.53 -24.34 0.43
C SER A 164 5.12 -23.78 0.28
N LEU A 165 4.89 -22.98 -0.77
CA LEU A 165 3.56 -22.47 -1.13
C LEU A 165 2.83 -23.37 -2.14
N GLU A 166 3.43 -24.49 -2.55
CA GLU A 166 2.82 -25.41 -3.52
C GLU A 166 1.46 -25.91 -3.00
N GLY A 167 0.39 -25.59 -3.73
CA GLY A 167 -0.99 -25.98 -3.38
C GLY A 167 -1.67 -25.10 -2.32
N VAL A 168 -1.01 -24.05 -1.81
CA VAL A 168 -1.63 -23.10 -0.87
C VAL A 168 -2.57 -22.18 -1.64
N ALA A 169 -3.86 -22.22 -1.31
CA ALA A 169 -4.87 -21.33 -1.87
C ALA A 169 -4.83 -19.97 -1.18
N VAL A 170 -4.60 -18.90 -1.94
CA VAL A 170 -4.53 -17.52 -1.43
C VAL A 170 -5.52 -16.63 -2.16
N ALA A 171 -6.34 -15.88 -1.44
CA ALA A 171 -7.10 -14.76 -2.02
C ALA A 171 -6.40 -13.44 -1.71
N ASP A 172 -6.09 -12.64 -2.72
CA ASP A 172 -5.57 -11.29 -2.58
C ASP A 172 -6.66 -10.28 -2.95
N CYS A 173 -7.36 -9.76 -1.94
CA CYS A 173 -8.52 -8.90 -2.10
C CYS A 173 -8.09 -7.43 -2.10
N GLY A 174 -8.28 -6.77 -3.25
CA GLY A 174 -7.69 -5.46 -3.58
C GLY A 174 -6.26 -5.62 -4.10
N CYS A 175 -6.04 -6.54 -5.05
CA CYS A 175 -4.72 -6.93 -5.52
C CYS A 175 -3.97 -5.83 -6.31
N GLY A 176 -4.65 -4.74 -6.69
CA GLY A 176 -4.07 -3.69 -7.53
C GLY A 176 -3.50 -4.26 -8.83
N THR A 177 -2.26 -3.88 -9.16
CA THR A 177 -1.53 -4.43 -10.32
C THR A 177 -0.80 -5.74 -10.02
N GLY A 178 -1.19 -6.47 -8.96
CA GLY A 178 -0.67 -7.79 -8.62
C GLY A 178 0.67 -7.80 -7.89
N SER A 179 1.05 -6.71 -7.21
CA SER A 179 2.36 -6.60 -6.55
C SER A 179 2.63 -7.66 -5.49
N LEU A 180 1.59 -8.17 -4.80
CA LEU A 180 1.69 -9.28 -3.87
C LEU A 180 1.26 -10.61 -4.52
N ALA A 181 0.10 -10.63 -5.19
CA ALA A 181 -0.44 -11.81 -5.85
C ALA A 181 0.53 -12.51 -6.81
N ILE A 182 1.22 -11.75 -7.67
CA ILE A 182 2.15 -12.30 -8.67
C ILE A 182 3.32 -13.03 -7.98
N PRO A 183 4.11 -12.40 -7.09
CA PRO A 183 5.22 -13.09 -6.45
C PRO A 183 4.80 -14.28 -5.57
N LEU A 184 3.58 -14.31 -5.02
CA LEU A 184 3.03 -15.49 -4.34
C LEU A 184 2.77 -16.63 -5.32
N ALA A 185 2.14 -16.35 -6.47
CA ALA A 185 1.89 -17.35 -7.50
C ALA A 185 3.19 -17.92 -8.09
N LEU A 186 4.19 -17.07 -8.34
CA LEU A 186 5.49 -17.52 -8.84
C LEU A 186 6.20 -18.48 -7.86
N ARG A 187 5.97 -18.30 -6.55
CA ARG A 187 6.47 -19.18 -5.47
C ARG A 187 5.71 -20.51 -5.33
N GLY A 188 4.59 -20.70 -6.03
CA GLY A 188 3.84 -21.96 -6.02
C GLY A 188 2.40 -21.88 -5.51
N ALA A 189 1.98 -20.74 -4.97
CA ALA A 189 0.61 -20.58 -4.49
C ALA A 189 -0.42 -20.62 -5.64
N ALA A 190 -1.64 -21.05 -5.33
CA ALA A 190 -2.81 -20.88 -6.18
C ALA A 190 -3.53 -19.59 -5.76
N VAL A 191 -3.29 -18.51 -6.49
CA VAL A 191 -3.73 -17.17 -6.13
C VAL A 191 -4.99 -16.77 -6.88
N TYR A 192 -5.97 -16.24 -6.15
CA TYR A 192 -7.12 -15.54 -6.70
C TYR A 192 -7.03 -14.05 -6.31
N GLY A 193 -6.62 -13.21 -7.26
CA GLY A 193 -6.53 -11.77 -7.06
C GLY A 193 -7.81 -11.09 -7.51
N THR A 194 -8.40 -10.26 -6.67
CA THR A 194 -9.56 -9.44 -7.05
C THR A 194 -9.28 -7.97 -6.83
N ASP A 195 -9.75 -7.12 -7.72
CA ASP A 195 -9.74 -5.67 -7.51
C ASP A 195 -11.06 -5.08 -8.00
N ILE A 196 -11.54 -4.03 -7.34
CA ILE A 196 -12.77 -3.36 -7.76
C ILE A 196 -12.61 -2.68 -9.13
N SER A 197 -11.37 -2.33 -9.48
CA SER A 197 -11.02 -1.75 -10.77
C SER A 197 -10.72 -2.84 -11.80
N SER A 198 -11.45 -2.80 -12.92
CA SER A 198 -11.18 -3.66 -14.06
C SER A 198 -9.83 -3.35 -14.71
N SER A 199 -9.41 -2.09 -14.70
CA SER A 199 -8.09 -1.66 -15.17
C SER A 199 -6.97 -2.25 -14.33
N MET A 200 -7.09 -2.25 -13.00
CA MET A 200 -6.12 -2.85 -12.09
C MET A 200 -6.02 -4.36 -12.28
N ALA A 201 -7.15 -5.07 -12.23
CA ALA A 201 -7.19 -6.52 -12.39
C ALA A 201 -6.64 -6.97 -13.76
N SER A 202 -6.96 -6.23 -14.82
CA SER A 202 -6.47 -6.52 -16.18
C SER A 202 -4.95 -6.31 -16.29
N GLU A 203 -4.42 -5.24 -15.69
CA GLU A 203 -2.98 -4.98 -15.65
C GLU A 203 -2.24 -6.03 -14.80
N ALA A 204 -2.82 -6.47 -13.69
CA ALA A 204 -2.29 -7.57 -12.88
C ALA A 204 -2.18 -8.87 -13.70
N GLY A 205 -3.23 -9.22 -14.46
CA GLY A 205 -3.20 -10.35 -15.38
C GLY A 205 -2.11 -10.23 -16.45
N ARG A 206 -1.97 -9.06 -17.07
CA ARG A 206 -0.91 -8.79 -18.07
C ARG A 206 0.48 -8.96 -17.48
N ARG A 207 0.74 -8.40 -16.28
CA ARG A 207 2.02 -8.51 -15.59
C ARG A 207 2.32 -9.94 -15.15
N TYR A 208 1.30 -10.66 -14.70
CA TYR A 208 1.42 -12.07 -14.33
C TYR A 208 1.85 -12.93 -15.52
N GLU A 209 1.19 -12.81 -16.68
CA GLU A 209 1.58 -13.59 -17.86
C GLU A 209 3.02 -13.28 -18.31
N ALA A 210 3.43 -12.01 -18.26
CA ALA A 210 4.80 -11.62 -18.57
C ALA A 210 5.85 -12.18 -17.56
N ALA A 211 5.50 -12.23 -16.28
CA ALA A 211 6.37 -12.77 -15.23
C ALA A 211 6.43 -14.30 -15.28
N ARG A 212 5.28 -14.96 -15.45
CA ARG A 212 5.16 -16.42 -15.55
C ARG A 212 5.94 -16.98 -16.73
N ALA A 213 6.03 -16.25 -17.85
CA ALA A 213 6.85 -16.63 -18.99
C ALA A 213 8.35 -16.76 -18.66
N GLN A 214 8.81 -16.16 -17.55
CA GLN A 214 10.20 -16.24 -17.07
C GLN A 214 10.40 -17.40 -16.06
N GLY A 215 9.33 -18.13 -15.72
CA GLY A 215 9.32 -19.22 -14.76
C GLY A 215 8.36 -18.97 -13.59
N GLY A 216 7.87 -20.04 -12.98
CA GLY A 216 6.92 -20.00 -11.85
C GLY A 216 6.22 -21.34 -11.68
N LYS A 217 5.83 -21.68 -10.46
CA LYS A 217 5.26 -23.00 -10.14
C LYS A 217 3.75 -23.01 -9.86
N GLY A 218 3.18 -21.86 -9.49
CA GLY A 218 1.78 -21.73 -9.10
C GLY A 218 0.88 -21.23 -10.22
N SER A 219 -0.28 -20.72 -9.82
CA SER A 219 -1.28 -20.12 -10.71
C SER A 219 -1.81 -18.82 -10.11
N ALA A 220 -2.20 -17.88 -10.97
CA ALA A 220 -2.94 -16.70 -10.56
C ALA A 220 -4.10 -16.44 -11.53
N THR A 221 -5.26 -16.11 -11.00
CA THR A 221 -6.39 -15.58 -11.75
C THR A 221 -6.73 -14.21 -11.20
N PHE A 222 -7.03 -13.25 -12.08
CA PHE A 222 -7.37 -11.88 -11.72
C PHE A 222 -8.78 -11.54 -12.20
N GLU A 223 -9.60 -10.98 -11.31
CA GLU A 223 -10.98 -10.61 -11.63
C GLU A 223 -11.34 -9.22 -11.12
N ALA A 224 -12.10 -8.49 -11.93
CA ALA A 224 -12.71 -7.23 -11.51
C ALA A 224 -13.92 -7.54 -10.63
N LYS A 225 -13.75 -7.42 -9.31
CA LYS A 225 -14.77 -7.80 -8.32
C LYS A 225 -14.64 -6.95 -7.08
N ASP A 226 -15.78 -6.47 -6.60
CA ASP A 226 -15.86 -5.84 -5.29
C ASP A 226 -15.50 -6.86 -4.20
N LEU A 227 -14.76 -6.39 -3.19
CA LEU A 227 -14.27 -7.19 -2.08
C LEU A 227 -15.41 -7.90 -1.34
N GLU A 228 -16.56 -7.24 -1.14
CA GLU A 228 -17.74 -7.85 -0.48
C GLU A 228 -18.43 -8.93 -1.33
N SER A 229 -18.14 -8.97 -2.63
CA SER A 229 -18.70 -9.95 -3.57
C SER A 229 -17.81 -11.17 -3.79
N VAL A 230 -16.64 -11.23 -3.13
CA VAL A 230 -15.72 -12.36 -3.22
C VAL A 230 -16.36 -13.58 -2.53
N GLN A 231 -16.18 -14.75 -3.13
CA GLN A 231 -16.76 -16.01 -2.64
C GLN A 231 -15.71 -17.10 -2.66
N GLY A 232 -15.94 -18.14 -1.87
CA GLY A 232 -15.05 -19.31 -1.79
C GLY A 232 -14.41 -19.45 -0.42
N ARG A 233 -13.40 -20.32 -0.35
CA ARG A 233 -12.57 -20.58 0.83
C ARG A 233 -11.12 -20.69 0.42
N TYR A 234 -10.25 -20.08 1.22
CA TYR A 234 -8.81 -19.98 0.96
C TYR A 234 -8.05 -20.26 2.25
N ASP A 235 -6.86 -20.86 2.17
CA ASP A 235 -6.03 -21.06 3.37
C ASP A 235 -5.67 -19.70 3.98
N THR A 236 -5.20 -18.78 3.12
CA THR A 236 -4.81 -17.43 3.50
C THR A 236 -5.59 -16.41 2.68
N VAL A 237 -6.07 -15.34 3.32
CA VAL A 237 -6.64 -14.16 2.66
C VAL A 237 -5.76 -12.96 2.97
N THR A 238 -5.47 -12.14 1.97
CA THR A 238 -4.69 -10.91 2.09
C THR A 238 -5.51 -9.69 1.65
N CYS A 239 -5.33 -8.57 2.33
CA CYS A 239 -5.94 -7.29 1.97
C CYS A 239 -5.00 -6.15 2.39
N ILE A 240 -4.17 -5.71 1.44
CA ILE A 240 -3.04 -4.81 1.70
C ILE A 240 -3.31 -3.43 1.13
N ASP A 241 -3.25 -2.41 1.98
CA ASP A 241 -3.40 -0.99 1.67
C ASP A 241 -4.74 -0.61 1.02
N VAL A 242 -5.78 -1.43 1.26
CA VAL A 242 -7.14 -1.20 0.74
C VAL A 242 -7.99 -0.42 1.74
N MET A 243 -7.90 -0.75 3.03
CA MET A 243 -8.78 -0.21 4.08
C MET A 243 -8.69 1.32 4.19
N ILE A 244 -7.55 1.91 3.82
CA ILE A 244 -7.33 3.37 3.75
C ILE A 244 -8.38 4.10 2.90
N HIS A 245 -9.10 3.40 2.01
CA HIS A 245 -10.13 4.00 1.17
C HIS A 245 -11.52 4.02 1.78
N TYR A 246 -11.73 3.39 2.93
CA TYR A 246 -13.04 3.21 3.54
C TYR A 246 -13.09 3.69 5.00
N PRO A 247 -14.23 4.22 5.48
CA PRO A 247 -14.40 4.58 6.89
C PRO A 247 -14.36 3.33 7.80
N GLN A 248 -14.21 3.55 9.11
CA GLN A 248 -13.97 2.46 10.08
C GLN A 248 -15.08 1.40 10.08
N ASP A 249 -16.35 1.79 10.02
CA ASP A 249 -17.50 0.87 9.99
C ASP A 249 -17.48 -0.04 8.76
N LYS A 250 -17.07 0.49 7.61
CA LYS A 250 -16.88 -0.28 6.38
C LYS A 250 -15.66 -1.18 6.48
N ALA A 251 -14.55 -0.70 7.01
CA ALA A 251 -13.36 -1.53 7.24
C ALA A 251 -13.66 -2.73 8.17
N ASP A 252 -14.47 -2.54 9.22
CA ASP A 252 -14.94 -3.60 10.10
C ASP A 252 -15.79 -4.66 9.37
N ALA A 253 -16.70 -4.21 8.50
CA ALA A 253 -17.51 -5.10 7.67
C ALA A 253 -16.64 -5.88 6.66
N MET A 254 -15.67 -5.20 6.03
CA MET A 254 -14.68 -5.84 5.16
C MET A 254 -13.88 -6.91 5.89
N ILE A 255 -13.38 -6.62 7.10
CA ILE A 255 -12.64 -7.60 7.93
C ILE A 255 -13.51 -8.82 8.21
N THR A 256 -14.79 -8.61 8.56
CA THR A 256 -15.73 -9.70 8.83
C THR A 256 -15.91 -10.58 7.59
N HIS A 257 -16.07 -9.98 6.42
CA HIS A 257 -16.20 -10.73 5.16
C HIS A 257 -14.91 -11.48 4.80
N LEU A 258 -13.75 -10.83 4.82
CA LEU A 258 -12.44 -11.44 4.53
C LEU A 258 -12.14 -12.61 5.48
N ALA A 259 -12.47 -12.45 6.76
CA ALA A 259 -12.35 -13.51 7.75
C ALA A 259 -13.28 -14.70 7.43
N SER A 260 -14.45 -14.48 6.83
CA SER A 260 -15.35 -15.57 6.43
C SER A 260 -14.80 -16.42 5.27
N LEU A 261 -13.91 -15.85 4.44
CA LEU A 261 -13.27 -16.49 3.30
C LEU A 261 -11.99 -17.26 3.68
N SER A 262 -11.38 -16.94 4.82
CA SER A 262 -10.07 -17.48 5.26
C SER A 262 -10.23 -18.70 6.15
N ASP A 263 -9.74 -19.87 5.79
CA ASP A 263 -9.79 -21.05 6.65
C ASP A 263 -8.76 -20.98 7.80
N ARG A 264 -7.59 -20.33 7.58
CA ARG A 264 -6.50 -20.32 8.56
C ARG A 264 -5.96 -18.93 8.89
N ARG A 265 -5.60 -18.13 7.89
CA ARG A 265 -4.83 -16.89 8.07
C ARG A 265 -5.42 -15.70 7.33
N LEU A 266 -5.44 -14.54 7.99
CA LEU A 266 -5.83 -13.26 7.42
C LEU A 266 -4.68 -12.27 7.61
N VAL A 267 -4.16 -11.69 6.51
CA VAL A 267 -3.12 -10.67 6.53
C VAL A 267 -3.72 -9.35 6.04
N VAL A 268 -3.70 -8.33 6.91
CA VAL A 268 -4.28 -7.02 6.59
C VAL A 268 -3.28 -5.91 6.84
N SER A 269 -3.34 -4.86 6.01
CA SER A 269 -2.67 -3.61 6.32
C SER A 269 -3.59 -2.40 6.22
N PHE A 270 -3.24 -1.38 7.00
CA PHE A 270 -3.98 -0.13 7.06
C PHE A 270 -3.06 1.03 7.45
N ALA A 271 -3.46 2.25 7.10
CA ALA A 271 -2.79 3.44 7.59
C ALA A 271 -3.17 3.66 9.07
N PRO A 272 -2.23 3.55 10.02
CA PRO A 272 -2.58 3.63 11.43
C PRO A 272 -2.96 5.06 11.82
N TYR A 273 -3.98 5.19 12.67
CA TYR A 273 -4.28 6.46 13.31
C TYR A 273 -3.24 6.76 14.41
N THR A 274 -2.53 7.86 14.25
CA THR A 274 -1.76 8.51 15.33
C THR A 274 -2.03 10.01 15.30
N PRO A 275 -1.98 10.72 16.45
CA PRO A 275 -2.13 12.18 16.46
C PRO A 275 -1.15 12.89 15.51
N TYR A 276 0.09 12.40 15.41
CA TYR A 276 1.10 12.91 14.49
C TYR A 276 0.67 12.78 13.02
N TYR A 277 0.19 11.60 12.60
CA TYR A 277 -0.28 11.39 11.23
C TYR A 277 -1.56 12.16 10.92
N ALA A 278 -2.46 12.31 11.90
CA ALA A 278 -3.63 13.15 11.77
C ALA A 278 -3.26 14.62 11.53
N VAL A 279 -2.24 15.14 12.23
CA VAL A 279 -1.70 16.49 12.02
C VAL A 279 -1.05 16.63 10.65
N LEU A 280 -0.17 15.70 10.24
CA LEU A 280 0.44 15.73 8.90
C LEU A 280 -0.61 15.71 7.78
N LYS A 281 -1.62 14.84 7.91
CA LYS A 281 -2.75 14.79 6.98
C LYS A 281 -3.48 16.12 6.94
N ARG A 282 -3.75 16.74 8.10
CA ARG A 282 -4.44 18.02 8.18
C ARG A 282 -3.63 19.14 7.53
N ILE A 283 -2.31 19.17 7.74
CA ILE A 283 -1.39 20.11 7.11
C ILE A 283 -1.39 19.91 5.59
N GLY A 284 -1.24 18.66 5.10
CA GLY A 284 -1.28 18.35 3.66
C GLY A 284 -2.63 18.66 3.00
N GLU A 285 -3.72 18.57 3.73
CA GLU A 285 -5.05 18.94 3.27
C GLU A 285 -5.18 20.44 2.95
N LEU A 286 -4.45 21.31 3.67
CA LEU A 286 -4.53 22.78 3.55
C LEU A 286 -3.77 23.36 2.35
N PHE A 287 -2.80 22.63 1.77
CA PHE A 287 -2.06 23.10 0.60
C PHE A 287 -2.75 22.70 -0.72
N PRO A 288 -3.05 23.63 -1.65
CA PRO A 288 -3.67 23.29 -2.94
C PRO A 288 -2.74 22.44 -3.82
N GLY A 289 -3.29 21.45 -4.53
CA GLY A 289 -2.48 20.64 -5.47
C GLY A 289 -3.29 19.56 -6.22
N PRO A 290 -2.97 19.31 -7.50
CA PRO A 290 -3.64 18.31 -8.35
C PRO A 290 -3.33 16.85 -7.95
N SER A 291 -2.46 16.62 -6.98
CA SER A 291 -1.97 15.31 -6.54
C SER A 291 -2.74 14.69 -5.37
N LYS A 292 -3.89 15.25 -4.98
CA LYS A 292 -4.67 14.71 -3.84
C LYS A 292 -5.40 13.44 -4.28
N ALA A 293 -4.82 12.29 -3.89
CA ALA A 293 -5.45 10.98 -4.03
C ALA A 293 -6.78 10.95 -3.24
N THR A 294 -7.56 9.91 -3.50
CA THR A 294 -8.78 9.53 -2.79
C THR A 294 -8.71 9.75 -1.28
N ARG A 295 -9.87 9.99 -0.66
CA ARG A 295 -9.99 10.14 0.79
C ARG A 295 -9.23 9.02 1.50
N ALA A 296 -8.22 9.39 2.27
CA ALA A 296 -7.48 8.46 3.11
C ALA A 296 -8.11 8.46 4.51
N TYR A 297 -8.54 7.29 4.96
CA TYR A 297 -9.00 7.01 6.30
C TYR A 297 -7.87 6.38 7.11
N LEU A 298 -7.77 6.78 8.36
CA LEU A 298 -6.79 6.23 9.30
C LEU A 298 -7.54 5.37 10.30
N HIS A 299 -7.01 4.19 10.60
CA HIS A 299 -7.64 3.22 11.50
C HIS A 299 -6.78 3.02 12.74
N ALA A 300 -7.41 3.04 13.91
CA ALA A 300 -6.70 2.69 15.14
C ALA A 300 -6.42 1.19 15.17
N GLU A 301 -5.19 0.80 15.50
CA GLU A 301 -4.79 -0.62 15.53
C GLU A 301 -5.66 -1.45 16.48
N ALA A 302 -6.05 -0.88 17.62
CA ALA A 302 -6.93 -1.52 18.58
C ALA A 302 -8.32 -1.84 18.00
N GLU A 303 -8.87 -0.97 17.15
CA GLU A 303 -10.18 -1.19 16.52
C GLU A 303 -10.11 -2.28 15.45
N VAL A 304 -9.04 -2.27 14.63
CA VAL A 304 -8.80 -3.33 13.63
C VAL A 304 -8.57 -4.68 14.32
N GLU A 305 -7.78 -4.73 15.39
CA GLU A 305 -7.57 -5.96 16.16
C GLU A 305 -8.85 -6.43 16.83
N ALA A 306 -9.69 -5.53 17.36
CA ALA A 306 -10.98 -5.89 17.92
C ALA A 306 -11.94 -6.45 16.85
N ALA A 307 -11.94 -5.90 15.62
CA ALA A 307 -12.71 -6.43 14.50
C ALA A 307 -12.25 -7.84 14.10
N LEU A 308 -10.94 -8.08 14.04
CA LEU A 308 -10.37 -9.42 13.80
C LEU A 308 -10.79 -10.42 14.90
N GLN A 309 -10.73 -10.01 16.16
CA GLN A 309 -11.15 -10.84 17.30
C GLN A 309 -12.64 -11.20 17.24
N ARG A 310 -13.51 -10.22 16.94
CA ARG A 310 -14.95 -10.47 16.72
C ARG A 310 -15.20 -11.47 15.59
N ALA A 311 -14.34 -11.49 14.57
CA ALA A 311 -14.42 -12.41 13.44
C ALA A 311 -13.77 -13.79 13.69
N GLY A 312 -13.31 -14.07 14.92
CA GLY A 312 -12.71 -15.35 15.30
C GLY A 312 -11.23 -15.49 14.91
N PHE A 313 -10.50 -14.37 14.81
CA PHE A 313 -9.08 -14.33 14.51
C PHE A 313 -8.28 -13.65 15.62
N ARG A 314 -7.06 -14.13 15.86
CA ARG A 314 -6.11 -13.54 16.81
C ARG A 314 -4.85 -13.10 16.09
N VAL A 315 -4.41 -11.88 16.35
CA VAL A 315 -3.17 -11.33 15.80
C VAL A 315 -1.95 -12.06 16.38
N VAL A 316 -1.05 -12.53 15.51
CA VAL A 316 0.17 -13.28 15.87
C VAL A 316 1.46 -12.58 15.43
N LYS A 317 1.45 -11.80 14.34
CA LYS A 317 2.59 -10.96 13.92
C LYS A 317 2.13 -9.53 13.67
N ARG A 318 3.06 -8.59 13.91
CA ARG A 318 2.87 -7.15 13.71
C ARG A 318 4.13 -6.56 13.08
N GLU A 319 3.95 -5.77 12.05
CA GLU A 319 5.02 -5.03 11.37
C GLU A 319 4.57 -3.60 11.09
N MET A 320 5.52 -2.68 10.90
CA MET A 320 5.23 -1.31 10.48
C MET A 320 6.15 -0.92 9.34
N THR A 321 5.61 -0.41 8.25
CA THR A 321 6.37 0.34 7.26
C THR A 321 6.08 1.82 7.46
N ALA A 322 7.12 2.61 7.72
CA ALA A 322 7.01 4.06 7.89
C ALA A 322 8.16 4.73 7.14
N THR A 323 7.82 5.47 6.09
CA THR A 323 8.73 6.32 5.32
C THR A 323 8.35 7.79 5.52
N SER A 324 8.74 8.69 4.60
CA SER A 324 8.36 10.10 4.70
C SER A 324 6.87 10.34 4.42
N PHE A 325 6.30 9.57 3.49
CA PHE A 325 4.94 9.76 2.97
C PHE A 325 4.09 8.49 2.91
N TYR A 326 4.63 7.35 3.35
CA TYR A 326 3.92 6.07 3.37
C TYR A 326 3.98 5.43 4.76
N PHE A 327 2.81 5.08 5.30
CA PHE A 327 2.63 4.52 6.63
C PHE A 327 1.64 3.36 6.55
N SER A 328 2.11 2.14 6.79
CA SER A 328 1.29 0.93 6.70
C SER A 328 1.59 0.02 7.89
N ARG A 329 0.59 -0.12 8.77
CA ARG A 329 0.59 -1.09 9.87
C ARG A 329 0.11 -2.41 9.29
N LEU A 330 0.92 -3.46 9.46
CA LEU A 330 0.66 -4.80 8.93
C LEU A 330 0.41 -5.76 10.09
N LEU A 331 -0.69 -6.52 10.00
CA LEU A 331 -1.08 -7.54 10.98
C LEU A 331 -1.24 -8.90 10.29
N GLU A 332 -0.63 -9.94 10.86
CA GLU A 332 -1.00 -11.33 10.57
C GLU A 332 -1.90 -11.83 11.69
N ALA A 333 -3.09 -12.33 11.33
CA ALA A 333 -4.02 -12.93 12.25
C ALA A 333 -4.34 -14.37 11.84
N VAL A 334 -4.52 -15.26 12.82
CA VAL A 334 -4.85 -16.67 12.62
C VAL A 334 -6.18 -17.01 13.28
N ARG A 335 -6.92 -17.94 12.68
CA ARG A 335 -8.20 -18.41 13.19
C ARG A 335 -8.07 -19.07 14.56
N VAL A 336 -9.02 -18.81 15.46
CA VAL A 336 -9.12 -19.36 16.83
C VAL A 336 -10.23 -20.40 16.90
#